data_AF-A0A8G0LL61-F1
#
_entry.id   AF-A0A8G0LL61-F1
#
_cell.length_a   1.000
_cell.length_b   1.000
_cell.length_c   1.000
_cell.angle_alpha   90.00
_cell.angle_beta   90.00
_cell.angle_gamma   90.00
#
_symmetry.space_group_name_H-M   'P 1'
#
loop_
_entity.id
_entity.type
_entity.pdbx_description
1 polymer ?
#
loop_
_entity_poly.entity_id
_entity_poly.type
_entity_poly.pdbx_seq_one_letter_code
_entity_poly.pdbx_strand_id
1 'polypeptide(L)'
;MVTQPAKIPVAAPGPLARAFPAVIAVGVISAVALNVRSQLKTHSATQDRFFSQYKNPQSEAVRQKVFDGAVEDPRKSWFNVLGW
;
A
#
# COMPACT_ATOMS: atom_id res chain seq x y z
N MET A 1 14.73 66.39 -24.33
CA MET A 1 15.24 65.01 -24.36
C MET A 1 14.58 64.28 -23.19
N VAL A 2 13.72 63.29 -23.46
CA VAL A 2 13.00 62.55 -22.41
C VAL A 2 13.86 61.36 -22.00
N THR A 3 14.35 61.37 -20.76
CA THR A 3 15.16 60.27 -20.20
C THR A 3 14.23 59.08 -19.93
N GLN A 4 14.40 57.97 -20.66
CA GLN A 4 13.67 56.74 -20.37
C GLN A 4 14.14 56.12 -19.05
N PRO A 5 13.23 55.63 -18.20
CA PRO A 5 13.63 54.90 -17.00
C PRO A 5 14.31 53.58 -17.39
N ALA A 6 15.46 53.31 -16.79
CA ALA A 6 16.25 52.11 -17.05
C ALA A 6 15.43 50.85 -16.71
N LYS A 7 15.36 49.92 -17.66
CA LYS A 7 14.65 48.64 -17.52
C LYS A 7 15.45 47.76 -16.56
N ILE A 8 14.90 47.47 -15.38
CA ILE A 8 15.55 46.60 -14.38
C ILE A 8 15.52 45.16 -14.92
N PRO A 9 16.68 44.50 -15.08
CA PRO A 9 16.71 43.11 -15.52
C PRO A 9 16.17 42.21 -14.40
N VAL A 10 15.05 41.53 -14.67
CA VAL A 10 14.56 40.46 -13.80
C VAL A 10 15.47 39.25 -14.00
N ALA A 11 16.27 38.92 -12.99
CA ALA A 11 17.13 37.75 -13.04
C ALA A 11 16.29 36.47 -13.15
N ALA A 12 16.66 35.58 -14.07
CA ALA A 12 16.00 34.29 -14.20
C ALA A 12 16.23 33.46 -12.92
N PRO A 13 15.20 32.78 -12.40
CA PRO A 13 15.34 31.97 -11.20
C PRO A 13 16.39 30.88 -11.43
N GLY A 14 17.30 30.73 -10.47
CA GLY A 14 18.36 29.72 -10.51
C GLY A 14 17.81 28.30 -10.54
N PRO A 15 18.64 27.29 -10.88
CA PRO A 15 18.21 25.91 -11.06
C PRO A 15 17.46 25.33 -9.86
N LEU A 16 17.89 25.70 -8.64
CA LEU A 16 17.30 25.25 -7.39
C LEU A 16 15.86 25.76 -7.21
N ALA A 17 15.59 27.02 -7.55
CA ALA A 17 14.26 27.61 -7.47
C ALA A 17 13.27 26.96 -8.46
N ARG A 18 13.76 26.43 -9.58
CA ARG A 18 12.94 25.69 -10.56
C ARG A 18 12.63 24.27 -10.11
N ALA A 19 13.57 23.60 -9.43
CA ALA A 19 13.39 22.22 -8.97
C ALA A 19 12.60 22.10 -7.67
N PHE A 20 12.54 23.18 -6.87
CA PHE A 20 11.92 23.17 -5.55
C PHE A 20 10.48 22.61 -5.50
N PRO A 21 9.55 22.96 -6.41
CA PRO A 21 8.19 22.42 -6.38
C PRO A 21 8.16 20.90 -6.60
N ALA A 22 9.01 20.39 -7.50
CA ALA A 22 9.09 18.96 -7.79
C ALA A 22 9.63 18.17 -6.60
N VAL A 23 10.65 18.70 -5.90
CA VAL A 23 11.19 18.08 -4.69
C VAL A 23 10.13 17.98 -3.60
N ILE A 24 9.34 19.04 -3.39
CA ILE A 24 8.22 19.01 -2.43
C ILE A 24 7.20 17.94 -2.83
N ALA A 25 6.80 17.90 -4.09
CA ALA A 25 5.82 16.92 -4.57
C ALA A 25 6.28 15.48 -4.33
N VAL A 26 7.53 15.16 -4.67
CA VAL A 26 8.14 13.84 -4.42
C VAL A 26 8.17 13.52 -2.94
N GLY A 27 8.53 14.49 -2.09
CA GLY A 27 8.55 14.32 -0.64
C GLY A 27 7.18 13.97 -0.06
N VAL A 28 6.14 14.71 -0.46
CA VAL A 28 4.76 14.50 0.02
C VAL A 28 4.22 13.15 -0.45
N ILE A 29 4.37 12.82 -1.74
CA ILE A 29 3.92 11.54 -2.29
C ILE A 29 4.58 10.37 -1.56
N SER A 30 5.90 10.48 -1.33
CA SER A 30 6.66 9.44 -0.62
C SER A 30 6.17 9.28 0.82
N ALA A 31 5.91 10.38 1.53
CA ALA A 31 5.40 10.33 2.90
C ALA A 31 4.04 9.63 2.99
N VAL A 32 3.12 9.94 2.07
CA VAL A 32 1.80 9.30 2.00
C VAL A 32 1.95 7.82 1.70
N ALA A 33 2.75 7.45 0.70
CA ALA A 33 2.97 6.06 0.32
C ALA A 33 3.55 5.22 1.48
N LEU A 34 4.52 5.77 2.22
CA LEU A 34 5.10 5.11 3.39
C LEU A 34 4.10 4.95 4.53
N ASN A 35 3.25 5.95 4.77
CA ASN A 35 2.19 5.86 5.77
C ASN A 35 1.19 4.76 5.43
N VAL A 36 0.67 4.75 4.19
CA VAL A 36 -0.23 3.71 3.70
C VAL A 36 0.41 2.32 3.83
N ARG A 37 1.68 2.18 3.43
CA ARG A 37 2.43 0.92 3.59
C ARG A 37 2.55 0.50 5.05
N SER A 38 2.80 1.43 5.96
CA SER A 38 2.90 1.16 7.39
C SER A 38 1.56 0.66 7.95
N GLN A 39 0.46 1.31 7.60
CA GLN A 39 -0.88 0.87 8.00
C GLN A 39 -1.18 -0.54 7.47
N LEU A 40 -0.95 -0.79 6.17
CA LEU A 40 -1.17 -2.10 5.57
C LEU A 40 -0.36 -3.21 6.26
N LYS A 41 0.91 -2.96 6.60
CA LYS A 41 1.75 -3.92 7.34
C LYS A 41 1.23 -4.19 8.75
N THR A 42 0.77 -3.16 9.44
CA THR A 42 0.20 -3.32 10.78
C THR A 42 -1.10 -4.12 10.71
N HIS A 43 -1.98 -3.77 9.78
CA HIS A 43 -3.25 -4.47 9.56
C HIS A 43 -3.04 -5.92 9.10
N SER A 44 -2.08 -6.19 8.22
CA SER A 44 -1.77 -7.56 7.78
C SER A 44 -1.30 -8.40 8.95
N ALA A 45 -0.38 -7.88 9.79
CA ALA A 45 0.10 -8.58 10.97
C ALA A 45 -1.02 -8.85 12.00
N THR A 46 -1.93 -7.89 12.17
CA THR A 46 -3.12 -8.07 13.02
C THR A 46 -4.06 -9.13 12.46
N GLN A 47 -4.35 -9.10 11.16
CA GLN A 47 -5.21 -10.09 10.51
C GLN A 47 -4.59 -11.50 10.56
N ASP A 48 -3.29 -11.63 10.28
CA ASP A 48 -2.55 -12.90 10.39
C ASP A 48 -2.63 -13.48 11.80
N ARG A 49 -2.58 -12.62 12.83
CA ARG A 49 -2.78 -13.04 14.23
C ARG A 49 -4.19 -13.59 14.48
N PHE A 50 -5.23 -12.98 13.92
CA PHE A 50 -6.60 -13.50 14.05
C PHE A 50 -6.81 -14.78 13.24
N PHE A 51 -6.29 -14.86 12.03
CA PHE A 51 -6.38 -16.07 11.20
C PHE A 51 -5.58 -17.23 11.79
N SER A 52 -4.40 -16.98 12.37
CA SER A 52 -3.62 -18.02 13.06
C SER A 52 -4.33 -18.53 14.32
N GLN A 53 -5.03 -17.69 15.08
CA GLN A 53 -5.88 -18.14 16.19
C GLN A 53 -7.03 -19.04 15.72
N TYR A 54 -7.59 -18.75 14.54
CA TYR A 54 -8.62 -19.54 13.87
C TYR A 54 -8.09 -20.78 13.13
N LYS A 55 -6.78 -21.03 13.17
CA LYS A 55 -6.10 -22.20 12.61
C LYS A 55 -5.63 -23.12 13.75
N ASN A 56 -6.52 -23.39 14.70
CA ASN A 56 -6.28 -24.35 15.78
C ASN A 56 -6.92 -25.72 15.43
N PRO A 57 -6.37 -26.85 15.92
CA PRO A 57 -6.84 -28.19 15.57
C PRO A 57 -8.35 -28.39 15.79
N GLN A 58 -8.91 -27.74 16.81
CA GLN A 58 -10.32 -27.81 17.16
C GLN A 58 -11.20 -27.10 16.13
N SER A 59 -10.80 -25.91 15.67
CA SER A 59 -11.50 -25.12 14.65
C SER A 59 -11.41 -25.76 13.26
N GLU A 60 -10.27 -26.33 12.91
CA GLU A 60 -10.08 -27.08 11.66
C GLU A 60 -10.91 -28.37 11.66
N ALA A 61 -11.01 -29.07 12.80
CA ALA A 61 -11.88 -30.23 12.94
C ALA A 61 -13.37 -29.88 12.78
N VAL A 62 -13.82 -28.72 13.28
CA VAL A 62 -15.20 -28.25 13.06
C VAL A 62 -15.44 -27.87 11.60
N ARG A 63 -14.48 -27.22 10.93
CA ARG A 63 -14.58 -26.93 9.48
C ARG A 63 -14.64 -28.21 8.66
N GLN A 64 -13.86 -29.22 9.03
CA GLN A 64 -13.82 -30.50 8.33
C GLN A 64 -15.16 -31.24 8.40
N LYS A 65 -15.89 -31.12 9.51
CA LYS A 65 -17.24 -31.69 9.67
C LYS A 65 -18.28 -31.12 8.72
N VAL A 66 -18.11 -29.89 8.22
CA VAL A 66 -19.02 -29.31 7.22
C VAL A 66 -18.91 -30.03 5.88
N PHE A 67 -17.74 -30.60 5.60
CA PHE A 67 -17.45 -31.34 4.38
C PHE A 67 -17.53 -32.86 4.59
N ASP A 68 -17.84 -33.34 5.80
CA ASP A 68 -18.11 -34.76 6.05
C ASP A 68 -19.40 -35.14 5.32
N GLY A 69 -19.24 -35.96 4.27
CA GLY A 69 -20.34 -36.39 3.39
C GLY A 69 -20.33 -35.75 1.99
N ALA A 70 -19.42 -34.82 1.71
CA ALA A 70 -19.20 -34.35 0.34
C ALA A 70 -18.52 -35.45 -0.50
N VAL A 71 -18.98 -35.63 -1.75
CA VAL A 71 -18.42 -36.63 -2.68
C VAL A 71 -16.95 -36.35 -2.99
N GLU A 72 -16.56 -35.07 -3.03
CA GLU A 72 -15.18 -34.59 -3.08
C GLU A 72 -15.01 -33.38 -2.15
N ASP A 73 -13.90 -33.34 -1.40
CA ASP A 73 -13.56 -32.18 -0.57
C ASP A 73 -13.06 -31.05 -1.49
N PRO A 74 -13.79 -29.93 -1.63
CA PRO A 74 -13.42 -28.85 -2.53
C PRO A 74 -12.08 -28.20 -2.16
N ARG A 75 -11.59 -28.38 -0.93
CA ARG A 75 -10.27 -27.90 -0.50
C ARG A 75 -9.12 -28.67 -1.16
N LYS A 76 -9.36 -29.93 -1.54
CA LYS A 76 -8.41 -30.79 -2.25
C LYS A 76 -8.56 -30.72 -3.78
N SER A 77 -9.54 -29.96 -4.25
CA SER A 77 -9.75 -29.77 -5.69
C SER A 77 -8.59 -29.00 -6.29
N TRP A 78 -8.20 -29.38 -7.52
CA TRP A 78 -7.19 -28.67 -8.28
C TRP A 78 -7.58 -27.23 -8.61
N PHE A 79 -8.88 -26.91 -8.56
CA PHE A 79 -9.38 -25.55 -8.75
C PHE A 79 -9.10 -24.63 -7.54
N ASN A 80 -8.71 -25.19 -6.40
CA ASN A 80 -8.37 -24.44 -5.18
C ASN A 80 -6.88 -24.02 -5.14
N VAL A 81 -6.36 -23.48 -6.25
CA VAL A 81 -4.95 -23.03 -6.36
C VAL A 81 -4.60 -21.94 -5.35
N LEU A 82 -5.58 -21.14 -4.94
CA LEU A 82 -5.39 -20.03 -3.99
C LEU A 82 -5.45 -20.45 -2.51
N GLY A 83 -5.80 -21.71 -2.23
CA GLY A 83 -5.93 -22.24 -0.87
C GLY A 83 -4.73 -23.04 -0.36
N TRP A 84 -3.64 -23.11 -1.13
CA TRP A 84 -2.41 -23.85 -0.81
C TRP A 84 -1.41 -23.02 -0.02
#